data_AF-A0A438M5U0-F1
#
_entry.id   AF-A0A438M5U0-F1
#
_cell.length_a   1.000
_cell.length_b   1.000
_cell.length_c   1.000
_cell.angle_alpha   90.00
_cell.angle_beta   90.00
_cell.angle_gamma   90.00
#
_symmetry.space_group_name_H-M   'P 1'
#
loop_
_entity.id
_entity.type
_entity.pdbx_description
1 polymer ?
#
loop_
_entity_poly.entity_id
_entity_poly.type
_entity_poly.pdbx_seq_one_letter_code
_entity_poly.pdbx_strand_id
1 'polypeptide(L)'
;MGRYAWLMAIRPTVLWREGLEEEARQVASGELRADWADKAEMFPETMLSRTDEALEAFERDIACLDVQSDDTVLAAVKRLILKLTTTNRDHDDDTYATGERDQLCTYIDEVLAEAGVDLDGLAARHGIPRRDIADEWRTW
;
A
#
# COMPACT_ATOMS: atom_id res chain seq x y z
N MET A 1 -22.91 3.77 -5.64
CA MET A 1 -22.95 2.45 -4.95
C MET A 1 -21.49 2.04 -4.81
N GLY A 2 -20.91 2.34 -3.65
CA GLY A 2 -19.46 2.54 -3.47
C GLY A 2 -18.67 1.24 -3.34
N ARG A 3 -17.42 1.29 -3.77
CA ARG A 3 -16.38 0.25 -3.71
C ARG A 3 -16.38 -0.51 -2.37
N TYR A 4 -16.20 -1.84 -2.45
CA TYR A 4 -16.02 -2.82 -1.35
C TYR A 4 -16.63 -2.44 0.01
N ALA A 5 -17.95 -2.63 0.17
CA ALA A 5 -18.70 -2.28 1.39
C ALA A 5 -18.23 -2.94 2.71
N TRP A 6 -17.16 -3.74 2.67
CA TRP A 6 -16.56 -4.44 3.81
C TRP A 6 -15.14 -3.96 4.13
N LEU A 7 -14.51 -3.15 3.28
CA LEU A 7 -13.11 -2.71 3.47
C LEU A 7 -13.05 -1.45 4.35
N MET A 8 -12.46 -1.55 5.54
CA MET A 8 -12.23 -0.42 6.47
C MET A 8 -10.77 0.04 6.47
N ALA A 9 -9.85 -0.76 5.92
CA ALA A 9 -8.45 -0.39 5.70
C ALA A 9 -8.35 0.94 4.92
N ILE A 10 -7.53 1.86 5.41
CA ILE A 10 -7.31 3.16 4.76
C ILE A 10 -6.10 3.04 3.84
N ARG A 11 -6.30 3.31 2.55
CA ARG A 11 -5.19 3.31 1.58
C ARG A 11 -4.09 4.29 2.01
N PRO A 12 -2.81 3.89 1.98
CA PRO A 12 -1.69 4.78 2.33
C PRO A 12 -1.66 6.07 1.50
N THR A 13 -2.05 6.01 0.24
CA THR A 13 -2.17 7.17 -0.67
C THR A 13 -3.17 8.22 -0.19
N VAL A 14 -4.16 7.87 0.64
CA VAL A 14 -5.05 8.83 1.29
C VAL A 14 -4.27 9.62 2.35
N LEU A 15 -3.55 8.91 3.22
CA LEU A 15 -2.72 9.52 4.27
C LEU A 15 -1.62 10.40 3.68
N TRP A 16 -1.02 9.98 2.56
CA TRP A 16 0.01 10.76 1.87
C TRP A 16 -0.56 12.05 1.28
N ARG A 17 -1.77 12.01 0.70
CA ARG A 17 -2.47 13.20 0.20
C ARG A 17 -2.92 14.13 1.31
N GLU A 18 -3.41 13.60 2.43
CA GLU A 18 -3.68 14.41 3.62
C GLU A 18 -2.42 15.13 4.11
N GLY A 19 -1.27 14.46 4.07
CA GLY A 19 0.03 15.06 4.35
C GLY A 19 0.38 16.21 3.40
N LEU A 20 0.12 16.05 2.09
CA LEU A 20 0.31 17.11 1.08
C LEU A 20 -0.57 18.34 1.36
N GLU A 21 -1.85 18.10 1.65
CA GLU A 21 -2.82 19.17 1.94
C GLU A 21 -2.45 19.94 3.22
N GLU A 22 -2.04 19.22 4.25
CA GLU A 22 -1.60 19.78 5.52
C GLU A 22 -0.34 20.64 5.35
N GLU A 23 0.66 20.15 4.61
CA GLU A 23 1.87 20.92 4.32
C GLU A 23 1.56 22.18 3.50
N ALA A 24 0.70 22.06 2.48
CA ALA A 24 0.25 23.20 1.69
C ALA A 24 -0.45 24.27 2.55
N ARG A 25 -1.26 23.84 3.54
CA ARG A 25 -1.91 24.73 4.51
C ARG A 25 -0.90 25.43 5.42
N GLN A 26 0.13 24.71 5.89
CA GLN A 26 1.20 25.29 6.70
C GLN A 26 2.03 26.31 5.91
N VAL A 27 2.30 26.04 4.63
CA VAL A 27 2.97 27.02 3.74
C VAL A 27 2.10 28.26 3.53
N ALA A 28 0.81 28.07 3.22
CA ALA A 28 -0.11 29.18 2.98
C ALA A 28 -0.33 30.08 4.21
N SER A 29 -0.28 29.50 5.41
CA SER A 29 -0.38 30.23 6.68
C SER A 29 0.94 30.85 7.15
N GLY A 30 2.07 30.48 6.53
CA GLY A 30 3.42 30.91 6.93
C GLY A 30 3.99 30.15 8.13
N GLU A 31 3.33 29.08 8.59
CA GLU A 31 3.82 28.15 9.63
C GLU A 31 5.01 27.32 9.13
N LEU A 32 5.03 27.02 7.82
CA LEU A 32 6.12 26.34 7.13
C LEU A 32 6.67 27.21 6.01
N ARG A 33 8.00 27.19 5.82
CA ARG A 33 8.62 27.86 4.67
C ARG A 33 8.45 27.00 3.43
N ALA A 34 8.14 27.61 2.29
CA ALA A 34 7.97 26.90 1.03
C ALA A 34 9.22 26.12 0.58
N ASP A 35 10.43 26.54 0.96
CA ASP A 35 11.67 25.84 0.65
C ASP A 35 11.98 24.66 1.58
N TRP A 36 11.13 24.41 2.59
CA TRP A 36 11.19 23.25 3.48
C TRP A 36 10.00 22.30 3.25
N ALA A 37 9.19 22.56 2.22
CA ALA A 37 8.03 21.76 1.86
C ALA A 37 8.43 20.75 0.78
N ASP A 38 8.64 19.50 1.19
CA ASP A 38 9.22 18.46 0.35
C ASP A 38 8.19 17.39 -0.06
N LYS A 39 6.98 17.39 0.52
CA LYS A 39 6.02 16.31 0.27
C LYS A 39 5.57 16.22 -1.19
N ALA A 40 5.48 17.35 -1.89
CA ALA A 40 5.11 17.36 -3.30
C ALA A 40 6.17 16.69 -4.19
N GLU A 41 7.44 16.72 -3.77
CA GLU A 41 8.54 16.00 -4.42
C GLU A 41 8.55 14.52 -4.03
N MET A 42 8.32 14.22 -2.74
CA MET A 42 8.26 12.84 -2.23
C MET A 42 7.06 12.04 -2.77
N PHE A 43 5.93 12.70 -2.95
CA PHE A 43 4.66 12.08 -3.36
C PHE A 43 4.13 12.72 -4.65
N PRO A 44 4.84 12.55 -5.79
CA PRO A 44 4.38 13.09 -7.05
C PRO A 44 3.05 12.42 -7.43
N GLU A 45 2.10 13.18 -7.99
CA GLU A 45 0.74 12.66 -8.28
C GLU A 45 0.75 11.42 -9.18
N THR A 46 1.73 11.31 -10.07
CA THR A 46 1.91 10.14 -10.94
C THR A 46 2.24 8.87 -10.15
N MET A 47 3.05 8.98 -9.08
CA MET A 47 3.31 7.88 -8.16
C MET A 47 2.03 7.53 -7.38
N LEU A 48 1.38 8.53 -6.76
CA LEU A 48 0.16 8.33 -5.98
C LEU A 48 -0.95 7.63 -6.78
N SER A 49 -1.20 8.09 -8.00
CA SER A 49 -2.20 7.51 -8.91
C SER A 49 -1.87 6.06 -9.28
N ARG A 50 -0.60 5.76 -9.58
CA ARG A 50 -0.16 4.38 -9.92
C ARG A 50 -0.26 3.44 -8.72
N THR A 51 0.09 3.92 -7.52
CA THR A 51 -0.10 3.17 -6.28
C THR A 51 -1.59 2.88 -6.06
N ASP A 52 -2.46 3.87 -6.21
CA ASP A 52 -3.92 3.69 -6.08
C ASP A 52 -4.48 2.66 -7.05
N GLU A 53 -4.05 2.68 -8.31
CA GLU A 53 -4.45 1.69 -9.32
C GLU A 53 -4.00 0.27 -8.94
N ALA A 54 -2.80 0.13 -8.37
CA ALA A 54 -2.29 -1.15 -7.90
C ALA A 54 -3.10 -1.68 -6.71
N LEU A 55 -3.37 -0.83 -5.72
CA LEU A 55 -4.17 -1.17 -4.54
C LEU A 55 -5.63 -1.49 -4.92
N GLU A 56 -6.24 -0.70 -5.80
CA GLU A 56 -7.61 -0.96 -6.28
C GLU A 56 -7.71 -2.30 -7.03
N ALA A 57 -6.69 -2.64 -7.83
CA ALA A 57 -6.64 -3.94 -8.49
C ALA A 57 -6.53 -5.08 -7.49
N PHE A 58 -5.72 -4.92 -6.45
CA PHE A 58 -5.60 -5.91 -5.38
C PHE A 58 -6.90 -6.10 -4.61
N GLU A 59 -7.58 -5.02 -4.24
CA GLU A 59 -8.89 -5.09 -3.57
C GLU A 59 -9.94 -5.82 -4.42
N ARG A 60 -9.98 -5.57 -5.75
CA ARG A 60 -10.85 -6.31 -6.68
C ARG A 60 -10.55 -7.79 -6.69
N ASP A 61 -9.27 -8.12 -6.73
CA ASP A 61 -8.82 -9.50 -6.73
C ASP A 61 -9.28 -10.17 -5.43
N ILE A 62 -8.92 -9.63 -4.26
CA ILE A 62 -9.30 -10.20 -2.96
C ILE A 62 -10.81 -10.35 -2.80
N ALA A 63 -11.62 -9.38 -3.23
CA ALA A 63 -13.08 -9.47 -3.16
C ALA A 63 -13.69 -10.61 -4.00
N CYS A 64 -12.97 -11.15 -4.98
CA CYS A 64 -13.44 -12.20 -5.89
C CYS A 64 -12.76 -13.56 -5.68
N LEU A 65 -11.70 -13.62 -4.88
CA LEU A 65 -10.88 -14.83 -4.73
C LEU A 65 -11.45 -15.78 -3.67
N ASP A 66 -11.11 -17.05 -3.81
CA ASP A 66 -11.28 -18.02 -2.73
C ASP A 66 -10.20 -17.76 -1.67
N VAL A 67 -10.58 -17.03 -0.62
CA VAL A 67 -9.69 -16.66 0.49
C VAL A 67 -9.24 -17.85 1.34
N GLN A 68 -9.79 -19.06 1.13
CA GLN A 68 -9.32 -20.28 1.78
C GLN A 68 -8.15 -20.95 1.02
N SER A 69 -7.85 -20.49 -0.20
CA SER A 69 -6.76 -21.00 -1.02
C SER A 69 -5.50 -20.17 -0.82
N ASP A 70 -4.53 -20.70 -0.07
CA ASP A 70 -3.25 -20.03 0.20
C ASP A 70 -2.54 -19.59 -1.09
N ASP A 71 -2.45 -20.48 -2.08
CA ASP A 71 -1.81 -20.19 -3.38
C ASP A 71 -2.47 -19.00 -4.08
N THR A 72 -3.79 -18.90 -3.99
CA THR A 72 -4.57 -17.83 -4.60
C THR A 72 -4.33 -16.50 -3.90
N VAL A 73 -4.30 -16.51 -2.56
CA VAL A 73 -3.99 -15.34 -1.73
C VAL A 73 -2.56 -14.85 -1.99
N LEU A 74 -1.56 -15.74 -1.91
CA LEU A 74 -0.15 -15.39 -2.12
C LEU A 74 0.09 -14.90 -3.57
N ALA A 75 -0.59 -15.47 -4.56
CA ALA A 75 -0.52 -14.99 -5.94
C ALA A 75 -1.10 -13.57 -6.12
N ALA A 76 -2.14 -13.19 -5.37
CA ALA A 76 -2.67 -11.83 -5.37
C ALA A 76 -1.69 -10.85 -4.72
N VAL A 77 -1.15 -11.20 -3.55
CA VAL A 77 -0.14 -10.38 -2.85
C VAL A 77 1.10 -10.18 -3.72
N LYS A 78 1.64 -11.25 -4.30
CA LYS A 78 2.80 -11.18 -5.20
C LYS A 78 2.57 -10.26 -6.38
N ARG A 79 1.38 -10.32 -7.01
CA ARG A 79 1.05 -9.42 -8.14
C ARG A 79 1.01 -7.95 -7.72
N LEU A 80 0.50 -7.66 -6.52
CA LEU A 80 0.53 -6.31 -5.97
C LEU A 80 1.98 -5.84 -5.73
N ILE A 81 2.78 -6.63 -5.01
CA ILE A 81 4.18 -6.27 -4.69
C ILE A 81 5.01 -6.01 -5.95
N LEU A 82 4.82 -6.80 -7.01
CA LEU A 82 5.49 -6.57 -8.29
C LEU A 82 5.08 -5.23 -8.93
N LYS A 83 3.79 -4.86 -8.90
CA LYS A 83 3.32 -3.56 -9.40
C LYS A 83 3.87 -2.39 -8.60
N LEU A 84 3.89 -2.52 -7.27
CA LEU A 84 4.47 -1.50 -6.39
C LEU A 84 5.97 -1.36 -6.66
N THR A 85 6.70 -2.47 -6.81
CA THR A 85 8.13 -2.46 -7.14
C THR A 85 8.39 -1.77 -8.49
N THR A 86 7.59 -2.03 -9.52
CA THR A 86 7.67 -1.29 -10.79
C THR A 86 7.42 0.21 -10.60
N THR A 87 6.42 0.56 -9.80
CA THR A 87 6.12 1.98 -9.51
C THR A 87 7.30 2.66 -8.80
N ASN A 88 7.92 2.01 -7.82
CA ASN A 88 9.10 2.52 -7.12
C ASN A 88 10.27 2.78 -8.10
N ARG A 89 10.52 1.85 -9.01
CA ARG A 89 11.60 1.97 -9.99
C ARG A 89 11.40 3.11 -10.99
N ASP A 90 10.16 3.33 -11.41
CA ASP A 90 9.82 4.40 -12.33
C ASP A 90 9.98 5.81 -11.71
N HIS A 91 10.19 5.89 -10.39
CA HIS A 91 10.25 7.13 -9.59
C HIS A 91 11.53 7.21 -8.72
N ASP A 92 12.66 6.67 -9.21
CA ASP A 92 14.02 6.71 -8.62
C ASP A 92 14.41 5.66 -7.56
N ASP A 93 13.77 4.48 -7.55
CA ASP A 93 14.10 3.31 -6.68
C ASP A 93 14.06 3.58 -5.16
N ASP A 94 13.90 4.83 -4.71
CA ASP A 94 13.78 5.26 -3.31
C ASP A 94 12.46 6.00 -3.03
N THR A 95 11.48 5.88 -3.92
CA THR A 95 10.20 6.60 -3.82
C THR A 95 9.36 6.16 -2.63
N TYR A 96 9.32 4.86 -2.36
CA TYR A 96 8.79 4.36 -1.10
C TYR A 96 9.96 4.25 -0.14
N ALA A 97 10.05 5.13 0.86
CA ALA A 97 11.00 4.96 1.94
C ALA A 97 10.44 3.99 3.00
N THR A 98 11.21 3.71 4.05
CA THR A 98 10.87 2.71 5.07
C THR A 98 9.46 2.90 5.64
N GLY A 99 9.04 4.15 5.90
CA GLY A 99 7.71 4.44 6.46
C GLY A 99 6.57 4.11 5.49
N GLU A 100 6.71 4.48 4.22
CA GLU A 100 5.72 4.22 3.17
C GLU A 100 5.58 2.71 2.93
N ARG A 101 6.70 1.99 2.97
CA ARG A 101 6.75 0.52 2.83
C ARG A 101 6.01 -0.18 3.99
N ASP A 102 6.20 0.29 5.21
CA ASP A 102 5.51 -0.24 6.39
C ASP A 102 4.00 0.03 6.34
N GLN A 103 3.59 1.22 5.88
CA GLN A 103 2.19 1.57 5.68
C GLN A 103 1.53 0.70 4.59
N LEU A 104 2.22 0.49 3.46
CA LEU A 104 1.74 -0.40 2.39
C LEU A 104 1.53 -1.83 2.90
N CYS A 105 2.42 -2.34 3.74
CA CYS A 105 2.31 -3.71 4.24
C CYS A 105 1.25 -3.85 5.32
N THR A 106 1.13 -2.85 6.20
CA THR A 106 0.01 -2.76 7.15
C THR A 106 -1.32 -2.79 6.40
N TYR A 107 -1.44 -1.99 5.34
CA TYR A 107 -2.65 -1.97 4.51
C TYR A 107 -2.96 -3.33 3.87
N ILE A 108 -1.94 -4.01 3.32
CA ILE A 108 -2.13 -5.35 2.72
C ILE A 108 -2.63 -6.35 3.76
N ASP A 109 -2.01 -6.38 4.95
CA ASP A 109 -2.42 -7.25 6.05
C ASP A 109 -3.86 -6.95 6.50
N GLU A 110 -4.25 -5.68 6.62
CA GLU A 110 -5.60 -5.27 6.97
C GLU A 110 -6.63 -5.72 5.93
N VAL A 111 -6.37 -5.49 4.64
CA VAL A 111 -7.24 -5.92 3.54
C VAL A 111 -7.45 -7.45 3.56
N LEU A 112 -6.37 -8.21 3.76
CA LEU A 112 -6.44 -9.68 3.82
C LEU A 112 -7.21 -10.16 5.07
N ALA A 113 -6.96 -9.55 6.23
CA ALA A 113 -7.65 -9.89 7.47
C ALA A 113 -9.15 -9.58 7.37
N GLU A 114 -9.52 -8.42 6.82
CA GLU A 114 -10.91 -8.04 6.58
C GLU A 114 -11.61 -8.97 5.59
N ALA A 115 -10.86 -9.57 4.66
CA ALA A 115 -11.36 -10.57 3.72
C ALA A 115 -11.58 -11.95 4.37
N GLY A 116 -11.19 -12.11 5.65
CA GLY A 116 -11.29 -13.36 6.40
C GLY A 116 -10.11 -14.31 6.20
N VAL A 117 -8.97 -13.83 5.68
CA VAL A 117 -7.75 -14.65 5.58
C VAL A 117 -7.15 -14.85 6.97
N ASP A 118 -6.95 -16.10 7.36
CA ASP A 118 -6.17 -16.47 8.54
C ASP A 118 -4.68 -16.29 8.24
N LEU A 119 -4.19 -15.07 8.43
CA LEU A 119 -2.80 -14.69 8.15
C LEU A 119 -1.79 -15.45 9.04
N ASP A 120 -2.15 -15.75 10.30
CA ASP A 120 -1.26 -16.49 11.20
C ASP A 120 -1.16 -17.96 10.76
N GLY A 121 -2.27 -18.56 10.37
CA GLY A 121 -2.30 -19.89 9.78
C GLY A 121 -1.58 -19.96 8.43
N LEU A 122 -1.77 -18.97 7.56
CA LEU A 122 -1.08 -18.85 6.27
C LEU A 122 0.43 -18.80 6.47
N ALA A 123 0.90 -17.90 7.34
CA ALA A 123 2.31 -17.78 7.73
C ALA A 123 2.87 -19.13 8.24
N ALA A 124 2.15 -19.77 9.17
CA ALA A 124 2.56 -21.05 9.74
C ALA A 124 2.65 -22.19 8.72
N ARG A 125 1.69 -22.27 7.77
CA ARG A 125 1.68 -23.29 6.71
C ARG A 125 2.81 -23.13 5.71
N HIS A 126 3.23 -21.88 5.47
CA HIS A 126 4.32 -21.56 4.54
C HIS A 126 5.69 -21.41 5.21
N GLY A 127 5.76 -21.49 6.54
CA GLY A 127 7.02 -21.40 7.29
C GLY A 127 7.65 -20.01 7.24
N ILE A 128 6.86 -18.97 6.99
CA ILE A 128 7.30 -17.57 6.93
C ILE A 128 6.75 -16.80 8.14
N PRO A 129 7.45 -15.79 8.66
CA PRO A 129 6.88 -14.85 9.62
C PRO A 129 5.66 -14.14 9.03
N ARG A 130 4.65 -13.85 9.85
CA ARG A 130 3.44 -13.12 9.40
C ARG A 130 3.78 -11.80 8.71
N ARG A 131 4.66 -11.01 9.32
CA ARG A 131 5.13 -9.72 8.76
C ARG A 131 5.81 -9.91 7.40
N ASP A 132 6.25 -11.14 7.10
CA ASP A 132 6.97 -11.47 5.89
C ASP A 132 6.03 -11.89 4.73
N ILE A 133 4.72 -12.07 4.96
CA ILE A 133 3.74 -12.40 3.89
C ILE A 133 3.77 -11.35 2.77
N ALA A 134 3.89 -10.07 3.12
CA ALA A 134 4.06 -8.99 2.14
C ALA A 134 5.55 -8.60 1.93
N ASP A 135 6.48 -9.16 2.72
CA ASP A 135 7.92 -8.89 2.68
C ASP A 135 8.67 -9.82 1.72
N GLU A 136 8.20 -11.06 1.53
CA GLU A 136 8.94 -12.12 0.85
C GLU A 136 9.31 -11.78 -0.60
N TRP A 137 8.49 -10.97 -1.28
CA TRP A 137 8.70 -10.60 -2.69
C TRP A 137 9.24 -9.18 -2.88
N ARG A 138 9.72 -8.54 -1.82
CA ARG A 138 10.34 -7.23 -1.91
C ARG A 138 11.70 -7.37 -2.60
N THR A 139 11.80 -6.84 -3.81
CA THR A 139 13.08 -6.69 -4.53
C THR A 139 13.46 -5.21 -4.70
N TRP A 140 12.89 -4.33 -3.88
CA TRP A 140 13.17 -2.89 -3.89
C TRP A 140 14.53 -2.57 -3.30
#